data_AF-A0A7J0BH43-F1
#
_entry.id   AF-A0A7J0BH43-F1
#
_cell.length_a   1.000
_cell.length_b   1.000
_cell.length_c   1.000
_cell.angle_alpha   90.00
_cell.angle_beta   90.00
_cell.angle_gamma   90.00
#
_symmetry.space_group_name_H-M   'P 1'
#
loop_
_entity.id
_entity.type
_entity.pdbx_description
1 polymer ?
#
loop_
_entity_poly.entity_id
_entity_poly.type
_entity_poly.pdbx_seq_one_letter_code
_entity_poly.pdbx_strand_id
1 'polypeptide(L)'
;MTTLSDTAIREQVENQLALYPCTYDFAAIRAFLMGETVAPAEINPVALFTIFWEEQPAFADKAASQTFYGAFTAFWHRLGEHTKKKSPFRLTRLDVPTTGAQLEHYLNVRGGEINSLHAGFLQGKDSSELTDEACGLVAILSACSFVIQRLWGEVYVGTESDQLDKDVVNQIKRFESNVNKDVANFVWKAARLQQAGRILR
;
A
#
# COMPACT_ATOMS: atom_id res chain seq x y z
N MET A 1 -29.41 -5.58 4.26
CA MET A 1 -28.18 -5.83 3.47
C MET A 1 -27.11 -6.30 4.43
N THR A 2 -26.69 -7.55 4.33
CA THR A 2 -25.64 -8.12 5.17
C THR A 2 -24.31 -7.47 4.77
N THR A 3 -23.69 -6.69 5.66
CA THR A 3 -22.35 -6.16 5.41
C THR A 3 -21.37 -7.32 5.37
N LEU A 4 -20.68 -7.50 4.24
CA LEU A 4 -19.63 -8.50 4.10
C LEU A 4 -18.53 -8.24 5.15
N SER A 5 -17.92 -9.31 5.66
CA SER A 5 -16.76 -9.20 6.54
C SER A 5 -15.52 -8.74 5.76
N ASP A 6 -14.50 -8.23 6.47
CA ASP A 6 -13.23 -7.81 5.84
C ASP A 6 -12.56 -8.94 5.07
N THR A 7 -12.63 -10.15 5.62
CA THR A 7 -12.15 -11.36 4.98
C THR A 7 -12.90 -11.65 3.68
N ALA A 8 -14.24 -11.58 3.70
CA ALA A 8 -15.03 -11.85 2.51
C ALA A 8 -14.81 -10.80 1.40
N ILE A 9 -14.65 -9.53 1.76
CA ILE A 9 -14.32 -8.45 0.80
C ILE A 9 -12.93 -8.68 0.20
N ARG A 10 -11.95 -9.04 1.04
CA ARG A 10 -10.60 -9.38 0.56
C ARG A 10 -10.63 -10.55 -0.42
N GLU A 11 -11.27 -11.66 -0.05
CA GLU A 11 -11.39 -12.85 -0.90
C GLU A 11 -12.04 -12.53 -2.24
N GLN A 12 -13.08 -11.68 -2.24
CA GLN A 12 -13.69 -11.22 -3.50
C GLN A 12 -12.69 -10.48 -4.39
N VAL A 13 -11.92 -9.55 -3.85
CA VAL A 13 -10.90 -8.82 -4.63
C VAL A 13 -9.80 -9.75 -5.12
N GLU A 14 -9.29 -10.66 -4.28
CA GLU A 14 -8.28 -11.64 -4.67
C GLU A 14 -8.77 -12.57 -5.79
N ASN A 15 -10.04 -13.01 -5.72
CA ASN A 15 -10.67 -13.78 -6.80
C ASN A 15 -10.77 -12.97 -8.10
N GLN A 16 -11.09 -11.67 -8.02
CA GLN A 16 -11.10 -10.80 -9.19
C GLN A 16 -9.70 -10.62 -9.79
N LEU A 17 -8.67 -10.47 -8.96
CA LEU A 17 -7.28 -10.38 -9.39
C LEU A 17 -6.76 -11.68 -10.02
N ALA A 18 -7.28 -12.83 -9.60
CA ALA A 18 -6.96 -14.11 -10.24
C ALA A 18 -7.59 -14.25 -11.65
N LEU A 19 -8.78 -13.71 -11.85
CA LEU A 19 -9.47 -13.71 -13.15
C LEU A 19 -8.95 -12.64 -14.10
N TYR A 20 -8.55 -11.48 -13.56
CA TYR A 20 -8.10 -10.30 -14.28
C TYR A 20 -6.76 -9.83 -13.70
N PRO A 21 -5.66 -10.55 -13.97
CA PRO A 21 -4.37 -10.25 -13.38
C PRO A 21 -3.88 -8.86 -13.79
N CYS A 22 -3.19 -8.20 -12.87
CA CYS A 22 -2.45 -6.97 -13.10
C CYS A 22 -1.00 -7.13 -12.63
N THR A 23 -0.15 -6.16 -12.96
CA THR A 23 1.27 -6.15 -12.59
C THR A 23 1.52 -6.01 -11.08
N TYR A 24 0.50 -5.58 -10.32
CA TYR A 24 0.57 -5.34 -8.89
C TYR A 24 -0.02 -6.50 -8.09
N ASP A 25 0.60 -6.82 -6.95
CA ASP A 25 0.01 -7.75 -5.98
C ASP A 25 -1.08 -7.08 -5.15
N PHE A 26 -1.87 -7.89 -4.43
CA PHE A 26 -2.94 -7.40 -3.58
C PHE A 26 -2.45 -6.43 -2.49
N ALA A 27 -1.23 -6.63 -1.96
CA ALA A 27 -0.68 -5.80 -0.90
C ALA A 27 -0.42 -4.36 -1.41
N ALA A 28 0.22 -4.24 -2.57
CA ALA A 28 0.47 -3.00 -3.28
C ALA A 28 -0.84 -2.27 -3.63
N ILE A 29 -1.80 -2.98 -4.22
CA ILE A 29 -3.12 -2.41 -4.56
C ILE A 29 -3.83 -1.87 -3.31
N ARG A 30 -3.84 -2.64 -2.22
CA ARG A 30 -4.44 -2.21 -0.95
C ARG A 30 -3.79 -0.95 -0.42
N ALA A 31 -2.46 -0.87 -0.47
CA ALA A 31 -1.71 0.28 -0.01
C ALA A 31 -1.97 1.51 -0.90
N PHE A 32 -2.02 1.34 -2.23
CA PHE A 32 -2.38 2.39 -3.17
C PHE A 32 -3.75 2.99 -2.87
N LEU A 33 -4.78 2.14 -2.76
CA LEU A 33 -6.15 2.56 -2.48
C LEU A 33 -6.28 3.24 -1.10
N MET A 34 -5.47 2.82 -0.13
CA MET A 34 -5.39 3.51 1.16
C MET A 34 -4.79 4.91 1.02
N GLY A 35 -3.78 5.09 0.16
CA GLY A 35 -3.19 6.39 -0.17
C GLY A 35 -4.20 7.32 -0.83
N GLU A 36 -4.91 6.82 -1.84
CA GLU A 36 -6.00 7.52 -2.54
C GLU A 36 -7.10 7.99 -1.59
N THR A 37 -7.46 7.15 -0.62
CA THR A 37 -8.49 7.47 0.38
C THR A 37 -8.15 8.74 1.18
N VAL A 38 -6.86 9.02 1.38
CA VAL A 38 -6.38 10.17 2.17
C VAL A 38 -5.72 11.25 1.31
N ALA A 39 -5.83 11.14 -0.02
CA ALA A 39 -5.25 12.05 -1.00
C ALA A 39 -6.07 13.35 -1.14
N PRO A 40 -5.50 14.44 -1.67
CA PRO A 40 -6.17 15.74 -1.73
C PRO A 40 -7.31 15.83 -2.75
N ALA A 41 -7.29 15.05 -3.83
CA ALA A 41 -8.29 15.13 -4.88
C ALA A 41 -9.49 14.21 -4.63
N GLU A 42 -10.64 14.55 -5.22
CA GLU A 42 -11.76 13.63 -5.30
C GLU A 42 -11.37 12.39 -6.10
N ILE A 43 -11.63 11.21 -5.53
CA ILE A 43 -11.29 9.94 -6.17
C ILE A 43 -12.24 9.71 -7.34
N ASN A 44 -11.67 9.41 -8.51
CA ASN A 44 -12.40 8.78 -9.61
C ASN A 44 -12.17 7.26 -9.56
N PRO A 45 -13.14 6.46 -9.08
CA PRO A 45 -12.94 5.03 -8.86
C PRO A 45 -12.65 4.29 -10.16
N VAL A 46 -13.19 4.77 -11.29
CA VAL A 46 -12.97 4.18 -12.61
C VAL A 46 -11.55 4.46 -13.10
N ALA A 47 -11.00 5.65 -12.80
CA ALA A 47 -9.63 6.01 -13.16
C ALA A 47 -8.59 5.16 -12.38
N LEU A 48 -8.90 4.73 -11.16
CA LEU A 48 -8.02 3.84 -10.38
C LEU A 48 -7.66 2.56 -11.13
N PHE A 49 -8.57 2.04 -11.97
CA PHE A 49 -8.31 0.81 -12.71
C PHE A 49 -7.33 1.02 -13.87
N THR A 50 -7.27 2.21 -14.47
CA THR A 50 -6.24 2.52 -15.47
C THR A 50 -4.83 2.64 -14.89
N ILE A 51 -4.70 2.68 -13.56
CA ILE A 51 -3.40 2.73 -12.87
C ILE A 51 -2.80 1.33 -12.73
N PHE A 52 -3.62 0.32 -12.47
CA PHE A 52 -3.14 -1.04 -12.23
C PHE A 52 -3.10 -1.90 -13.49
N TRP A 53 -3.96 -1.62 -14.47
CA TRP A 53 -4.05 -2.37 -15.71
C TRP A 53 -3.60 -1.51 -16.91
N GLU A 54 -2.61 -2.00 -17.66
CA GLU A 54 -2.13 -1.35 -18.89
C GLU A 54 -3.24 -1.30 -19.97
N GLU A 55 -4.03 -2.39 -20.07
CA GLU A 55 -5.25 -2.47 -20.86
C GLU A 55 -6.42 -2.85 -19.96
N GLN A 56 -7.60 -2.25 -20.17
CA GLN A 56 -8.76 -2.60 -19.36
C GLN A 56 -9.05 -4.11 -19.40
N PRO A 57 -9.42 -4.72 -18.26
CA PRO A 57 -9.76 -6.14 -18.25
C PRO A 57 -10.85 -6.48 -19.27
N ALA A 58 -10.59 -7.52 -20.08
CA ALA A 58 -11.55 -8.02 -21.05
C ALA A 58 -12.67 -8.80 -20.34
N PHE A 59 -13.69 -8.08 -19.87
CA PHE A 59 -14.85 -8.69 -19.23
C PHE A 59 -15.69 -9.48 -20.24
N ALA A 60 -16.13 -10.69 -19.86
CA ALA A 60 -16.96 -11.53 -20.72
C ALA A 60 -18.32 -10.88 -21.02
N ASP A 61 -18.89 -10.17 -20.04
CA ASP A 61 -20.15 -9.45 -20.16
C ASP A 61 -20.23 -8.29 -19.14
N LYS A 62 -21.37 -7.60 -19.14
CA LYS A 62 -21.65 -6.50 -18.21
C LYS A 62 -21.75 -6.96 -16.75
N ALA A 63 -22.17 -8.19 -16.48
CA ALA A 63 -22.30 -8.69 -15.11
C ALA A 63 -20.92 -8.96 -14.49
N ALA A 64 -19.98 -9.49 -15.28
CA ALA A 64 -18.59 -9.66 -14.89
C ALA A 64 -17.92 -8.32 -14.55
N SER A 65 -18.11 -7.30 -15.40
CA SER A 65 -17.56 -5.96 -15.11
C SER A 65 -18.18 -5.33 -13.86
N GLN A 66 -19.50 -5.46 -13.66
CA GLN A 66 -20.16 -4.96 -12.45
C GLN A 66 -19.68 -5.67 -11.18
N THR A 67 -19.44 -6.98 -11.26
CA THR A 67 -18.90 -7.78 -10.14
C THR A 67 -17.49 -7.31 -9.78
N PHE A 68 -16.64 -7.12 -10.79
CA PHE A 68 -15.29 -6.63 -10.63
C PHE A 68 -15.26 -5.23 -9.98
N TYR A 69 -15.93 -4.25 -10.57
CA TYR A 69 -15.96 -2.88 -10.05
C TYR A 69 -16.62 -2.78 -8.68
N GLY A 70 -17.66 -3.58 -8.44
CA GLY A 70 -18.35 -3.67 -7.15
C GLY A 70 -17.45 -4.18 -6.03
N ALA A 71 -16.64 -5.21 -6.28
CA ALA A 71 -15.70 -5.75 -5.30
C ALA A 71 -14.66 -4.71 -4.86
N PHE A 72 -14.03 -4.03 -5.82
CA PHE A 72 -13.02 -3.01 -5.54
C PHE A 72 -13.59 -1.77 -4.88
N THR A 73 -14.81 -1.36 -5.26
CA THR A 73 -15.50 -0.22 -4.63
C THR A 73 -15.87 -0.54 -3.18
N ALA A 74 -16.39 -1.74 -2.91
CA ALA A 74 -16.67 -2.19 -1.55
C ALA A 74 -15.39 -2.26 -0.69
N PHE A 75 -14.30 -2.76 -1.27
CA PHE A 75 -13.00 -2.79 -0.63
C PHE A 75 -12.45 -1.41 -0.29
N TRP A 76 -12.48 -0.50 -1.26
CA TRP A 76 -12.00 0.86 -1.06
C TRP A 76 -12.84 1.62 -0.03
N HIS A 77 -14.17 1.51 -0.04
CA HIS A 77 -15.01 2.06 1.03
C HIS A 77 -14.62 1.51 2.41
N ARG A 78 -14.27 0.22 2.48
CA ARG A 78 -13.84 -0.37 3.74
C ARG A 78 -12.50 0.18 4.22
N LEU A 79 -11.58 0.51 3.31
CA LEU A 79 -10.31 1.17 3.67
C LEU A 79 -10.51 2.53 4.34
N GLY A 80 -11.60 3.23 4.03
CA GLY A 80 -12.00 4.47 4.71
C GLY A 80 -12.08 4.34 6.24
N GLU A 81 -12.44 3.18 6.77
CA GLU A 81 -12.47 2.93 8.22
C GLU A 81 -11.08 3.00 8.85
N HIS A 82 -10.02 2.79 8.06
CA HIS A 82 -8.64 2.79 8.53
C HIS A 82 -8.01 4.18 8.72
N THR A 83 -8.74 5.24 8.35
CA THR A 83 -8.39 6.63 8.66
C THR A 83 -8.56 6.96 10.16
N LYS A 84 -9.28 6.12 10.91
CA LYS A 84 -9.61 6.34 12.33
C LYS A 84 -8.54 5.72 13.24
N LYS A 85 -8.14 6.42 14.32
CA LYS A 85 -7.17 5.90 15.32
C LYS A 85 -7.54 4.53 15.89
N LYS A 86 -8.84 4.25 16.03
CA LYS A 86 -9.35 2.99 16.62
C LYS A 86 -9.18 1.77 15.71
N SER A 87 -8.92 1.97 14.42
CA SER A 87 -8.75 0.91 13.42
C SER A 87 -7.62 1.27 12.46
N PRO A 88 -6.37 1.47 12.93
CA PRO A 88 -5.32 2.01 12.08
C PRO A 88 -5.03 1.09 10.88
N PHE A 89 -4.69 1.68 9.73
CA PHE A 89 -4.15 0.92 8.61
C PHE A 89 -2.86 0.21 9.02
N ARG A 90 -2.70 -1.03 8.57
CA ARG A 90 -1.51 -1.86 8.83
C ARG A 90 -1.07 -2.52 7.55
N LEU A 91 0.25 -2.58 7.36
CA LEU A 91 0.86 -3.31 6.25
C LEU A 91 0.58 -4.81 6.35
N THR A 92 0.83 -5.54 5.26
CA THR A 92 0.59 -6.98 5.18
C THR A 92 1.44 -7.68 6.22
N ARG A 93 0.90 -8.60 7.03
CA ARG A 93 1.71 -9.29 8.04
C ARG A 93 2.68 -10.24 7.34
N LEU A 94 3.98 -10.08 7.58
CA LEU A 94 5.04 -10.96 7.08
C LEU A 94 5.85 -11.49 8.26
N ASP A 95 6.40 -12.68 8.09
CA ASP A 95 7.37 -13.22 9.03
C ASP A 95 8.74 -12.53 8.86
N VAL A 96 9.52 -12.51 9.93
CA VAL A 96 10.88 -11.96 9.88
C VAL A 96 11.74 -12.91 9.05
N PRO A 97 12.35 -12.46 7.93
CA PRO A 97 13.14 -13.31 7.07
C PRO A 97 14.41 -13.77 7.78
N THR A 98 14.80 -15.03 7.54
CA THR A 98 16.02 -15.66 8.03
C THR A 98 16.94 -16.12 6.90
N THR A 99 16.48 -16.10 5.65
CA THR A 99 17.27 -16.42 4.45
C THR A 99 17.24 -15.30 3.41
N GLY A 100 18.17 -15.34 2.46
CA GLY A 100 18.22 -14.36 1.35
C GLY A 100 16.92 -14.33 0.53
N ALA A 101 16.38 -15.48 0.16
CA ALA A 101 15.12 -15.57 -0.60
C ALA A 101 13.91 -15.03 0.20
N GLN A 102 13.88 -15.28 1.51
CA GLN A 102 12.83 -14.70 2.37
C GLN A 102 12.98 -13.18 2.48
N LEU A 103 14.22 -12.68 2.54
CA LEU A 103 14.48 -11.25 2.55
C LEU A 103 14.04 -10.60 1.25
N GLU A 104 14.36 -11.21 0.11
CA GLU A 104 13.93 -10.73 -1.20
C GLU A 104 12.40 -10.63 -1.28
N HIS A 105 11.68 -11.69 -0.92
CA HIS A 105 10.21 -11.66 -0.87
C HIS A 105 9.68 -10.58 0.07
N TYR A 106 10.25 -10.48 1.27
CA TYR A 106 9.89 -9.47 2.26
C TYR A 106 10.06 -8.04 1.71
N LEU A 107 11.20 -7.76 1.07
CA LEU A 107 11.51 -6.43 0.54
C LEU A 107 10.67 -6.10 -0.69
N ASN A 108 10.34 -7.07 -1.53
CA ASN A 108 9.41 -6.91 -2.64
C ASN A 108 8.02 -6.47 -2.15
N VAL A 109 7.44 -7.21 -1.19
CA VAL A 109 6.12 -6.87 -0.65
C VAL A 109 6.14 -5.53 0.07
N ARG A 110 7.13 -5.28 0.94
CA ARG A 110 7.23 -4.01 1.69
C ARG A 110 7.50 -2.81 0.80
N GLY A 111 8.41 -2.94 -0.15
CA GLY A 111 8.70 -1.90 -1.13
C GLY A 111 7.47 -1.58 -1.96
N GLY A 112 6.79 -2.63 -2.45
CA GLY A 112 5.52 -2.51 -3.16
C GLY A 112 4.46 -1.75 -2.37
N GLU A 113 4.20 -2.13 -1.12
CA GLU A 113 3.22 -1.45 -0.26
C GLU A 113 3.57 0.02 0.00
N ILE A 114 4.80 0.33 0.41
CA ILE A 114 5.19 1.71 0.75
C ILE A 114 5.16 2.62 -0.48
N ASN A 115 5.71 2.15 -1.60
CA ASN A 115 5.73 2.93 -2.85
C ASN A 115 4.32 3.14 -3.39
N SER A 116 3.46 2.13 -3.28
CA SER A 116 2.06 2.22 -3.72
C SER A 116 1.24 3.18 -2.85
N LEU A 117 1.41 3.13 -1.53
CA LEU A 117 0.80 4.08 -0.60
C LEU A 117 1.20 5.51 -0.92
N HIS A 118 2.50 5.73 -1.19
CA HIS A 118 3.04 7.02 -1.58
C HIS A 118 2.46 7.50 -2.92
N ALA A 119 2.43 6.64 -3.93
CA ALA A 119 1.88 6.95 -5.25
C ALA A 119 0.39 7.31 -5.18
N GLY A 120 -0.40 6.52 -4.44
CA GLY A 120 -1.84 6.78 -4.27
C GLY A 120 -2.13 8.06 -3.49
N PHE A 121 -1.26 8.45 -2.55
CA PHE A 121 -1.43 9.74 -1.85
C PHE A 121 -1.10 10.95 -2.75
N LEU A 122 -0.02 10.86 -3.54
CA LEU A 122 0.40 11.96 -4.41
C LEU A 122 -0.45 12.10 -5.67
N GLN A 123 -1.02 11.01 -6.20
CA GLN A 123 -1.83 11.04 -7.42
C GLN A 123 -1.11 11.72 -8.61
N GLY A 124 0.21 11.51 -8.72
CA GLY A 124 1.05 12.13 -9.75
C GLY A 124 1.40 13.61 -9.52
N LYS A 125 0.99 14.20 -8.39
CA LYS A 125 1.37 15.56 -8.00
C LYS A 125 2.82 15.65 -7.55
N ASP A 126 3.43 16.80 -7.80
CA ASP A 126 4.77 17.09 -7.32
C ASP A 126 4.73 17.46 -5.83
N SER A 127 5.75 17.07 -5.08
CA SER A 127 5.88 17.43 -3.66
C SER A 127 5.88 18.94 -3.39
N SER A 128 6.27 19.76 -4.37
CA SER A 128 6.22 21.22 -4.31
C SER A 128 4.80 21.79 -4.25
N GLU A 129 3.79 21.02 -4.68
CA GLU A 129 2.37 21.38 -4.54
C GLU A 129 1.86 21.19 -3.10
N LEU A 130 2.59 20.46 -2.25
CA LEU A 130 2.16 20.12 -0.90
C LEU A 130 2.51 21.20 0.12
N THR A 131 1.66 21.38 1.13
CA THR A 131 2.00 22.17 2.32
C THR A 131 3.20 21.56 3.06
N ASP A 132 3.89 22.35 3.88
CA ASP A 132 5.03 21.84 4.66
C ASP A 132 4.62 20.69 5.60
N GLU A 133 3.39 20.71 6.12
CA GLU A 133 2.83 19.60 6.92
C GLU A 133 2.66 18.32 6.10
N ALA A 134 2.11 18.42 4.88
CA ALA A 134 1.93 17.27 3.99
C ALA A 134 3.27 16.75 3.45
N CYS A 135 4.22 17.64 3.12
CA CYS A 135 5.60 17.27 2.80
C CYS A 135 6.24 16.47 3.94
N GLY A 136 6.04 16.91 5.20
CA GLY A 136 6.53 16.20 6.38
C GLY A 136 5.97 14.78 6.51
N LEU A 137 4.73 14.54 6.08
CA LEU A 137 4.14 13.19 6.04
C LEU A 137 4.76 12.33 4.94
N VAL A 138 4.92 12.89 3.74
CA VAL A 138 5.55 12.19 2.61
C VAL A 138 6.98 11.76 2.96
N ALA A 139 7.74 12.62 3.64
CA ALA A 139 9.10 12.30 4.09
C ALA A 139 9.18 11.06 4.98
N ILE A 140 8.13 10.75 5.75
CA ILE A 140 8.06 9.52 6.58
C ILE A 140 8.04 8.28 5.68
N LEU A 141 7.23 8.29 4.62
CA LEU A 141 7.18 7.18 3.65
C LEU A 141 8.50 7.08 2.86
N SER A 142 9.07 8.21 2.44
CA SER A 142 10.38 8.22 1.76
C SER A 142 11.50 7.64 2.63
N ALA A 143 11.49 7.94 3.94
CA ALA A 143 12.44 7.34 4.88
C ALA A 143 12.27 5.81 4.98
N CYS A 144 11.03 5.30 4.96
CA CYS A 144 10.76 3.87 4.91
C CYS A 144 11.29 3.23 3.62
N SER A 145 11.03 3.85 2.45
CA SER A 145 11.57 3.38 1.17
C SER A 145 13.09 3.37 1.15
N PHE A 146 13.74 4.37 1.74
CA PHE A 146 15.19 4.42 1.85
C PHE A 146 15.77 3.26 2.67
N VAL A 147 15.14 2.92 3.81
CA VAL A 147 15.54 1.75 4.61
C VAL A 147 15.39 0.45 3.80
N ILE A 148 14.30 0.29 3.06
CA ILE A 148 14.07 -0.87 2.18
C ILE A 148 15.16 -0.96 1.11
N GLN A 149 15.48 0.15 0.43
CA GLN A 149 16.55 0.20 -0.59
C GLN A 149 17.92 -0.13 0.00
N ARG A 150 18.20 0.32 1.22
CA ARG A 150 19.43 -0.06 1.92
C ARG A 150 19.49 -1.56 2.20
N LEU A 151 18.39 -2.15 2.67
CA LEU A 151 18.30 -3.60 2.92
C LEU A 151 18.41 -4.42 1.63
N TRP A 152 17.98 -3.88 0.48
CA TRP A 152 18.25 -4.50 -0.82
C TRP A 152 19.75 -4.63 -1.11
N GLY A 153 20.57 -3.66 -0.68
CA GLY A 153 22.03 -3.77 -0.78
C GLY A 153 22.58 -5.03 -0.09
N GLU A 154 21.97 -5.45 1.02
CA GLU A 154 22.36 -6.66 1.76
C GLU A 154 21.98 -7.96 1.02
N VAL A 155 20.92 -7.94 0.19
CA VAL A 155 20.54 -9.09 -0.66
C VAL A 155 21.61 -9.34 -1.72
N TYR A 156 22.09 -8.29 -2.38
CA TYR A 156 23.06 -8.39 -3.48
C TYR A 156 24.50 -8.58 -3.01
N VAL A 157 24.79 -8.31 -1.74
CA VAL A 157 26.10 -8.56 -1.09
C VAL A 157 26.13 -9.97 -0.44
N GLY A 158 25.01 -10.69 -0.45
CA GLY A 158 24.80 -11.99 0.19
C GLY A 158 25.82 -13.08 -0.20
N THR A 159 26.48 -13.57 0.85
CA THR A 159 27.56 -14.55 0.92
C THR A 159 27.11 -15.98 0.60
N GLU A 160 28.06 -16.92 0.43
CA GLU A 160 27.84 -18.35 0.11
C GLU A 160 26.91 -19.13 1.08
N SER A 161 26.41 -18.49 2.15
CA SER A 161 25.52 -19.05 3.17
C SER A 161 24.07 -18.61 2.94
N ASP A 162 23.14 -19.58 2.96
CA ASP A 162 21.69 -19.34 2.81
C ASP A 162 21.07 -18.58 4.02
N GLN A 163 21.77 -18.51 5.17
CA GLN A 163 21.31 -17.79 6.36
C GLN A 163 21.73 -16.32 6.39
N LEU A 164 20.81 -15.44 6.78
CA LEU A 164 21.07 -14.02 7.00
C LEU A 164 21.91 -13.76 8.26
N ASP A 165 22.74 -12.73 8.19
CA ASP A 165 23.44 -12.19 9.36
C ASP A 165 22.42 -11.75 10.44
N LYS A 166 22.75 -12.04 11.72
CA LYS A 166 21.93 -11.64 12.86
C LYS A 166 21.69 -10.14 12.92
N ASP A 167 22.65 -9.33 12.50
CA ASP A 167 22.54 -7.88 12.49
C ASP A 167 21.53 -7.41 11.43
N VAL A 168 21.47 -8.07 10.27
CA VAL A 168 20.44 -7.83 9.25
C VAL A 168 19.06 -8.19 9.80
N VAL A 169 18.92 -9.38 10.42
CA VAL A 169 17.66 -9.81 11.05
C VAL A 169 17.21 -8.83 12.13
N ASN A 170 18.12 -8.30 12.94
CA ASN A 170 17.82 -7.31 13.97
C ASN A 170 17.40 -5.96 13.38
N GLN A 171 18.01 -5.52 12.28
CA GLN A 171 17.60 -4.31 11.56
C GLN A 171 16.16 -4.45 11.03
N ILE A 172 15.82 -5.60 10.46
CA ILE A 172 14.47 -5.87 9.92
C ILE A 172 13.42 -5.85 11.04
N LYS A 173 13.71 -6.49 12.18
CA LYS A 173 12.82 -6.44 13.36
C LYS A 173 12.56 -5.02 13.86
N ARG A 174 13.60 -4.17 13.88
CA ARG A 174 13.47 -2.76 14.27
C ARG A 174 12.63 -1.99 13.25
N PHE A 175 12.87 -2.21 11.97
CA PHE A 175 12.09 -1.61 10.89
C PHE A 175 10.60 -2.01 11.00
N GLU A 176 10.29 -3.31 11.16
CA GLU A 176 8.92 -3.80 11.33
C GLU A 176 8.17 -3.17 12.50
N SER A 177 8.84 -3.02 13.65
CA SER A 177 8.29 -2.37 14.84
C SER A 177 7.90 -0.90 14.61
N ASN A 178 8.56 -0.24 13.67
CA ASN A 178 8.41 1.20 13.43
C ASN A 178 7.50 1.47 12.23
N VAL A 179 7.70 0.77 11.10
CA VAL A 179 7.01 1.03 9.84
C VAL A 179 5.48 0.98 9.97
N ASN A 180 4.95 0.03 10.74
CA ASN A 180 3.50 -0.06 10.97
C ASN A 180 2.96 1.15 11.76
N LYS A 181 3.73 1.70 12.70
CA LYS A 181 3.35 2.91 13.45
C LYS A 181 3.44 4.13 12.56
N ASP A 182 4.48 4.22 11.75
CA ASP A 182 4.74 5.33 10.83
C ASP A 182 3.67 5.40 9.75
N VAL A 183 3.33 4.26 9.13
CA VAL A 183 2.24 4.14 8.16
C VAL A 183 0.88 4.47 8.79
N ALA A 184 0.59 3.96 9.98
CA ALA A 184 -0.66 4.29 10.68
C ALA A 184 -0.76 5.79 11.00
N ASN A 185 0.34 6.40 11.44
CA ASN A 185 0.42 7.83 11.73
C ASN A 185 0.28 8.66 10.45
N PHE A 186 0.93 8.24 9.36
CA PHE A 186 0.79 8.86 8.04
C PHE A 186 -0.67 8.90 7.62
N VAL A 187 -1.34 7.74 7.54
CA VAL A 187 -2.73 7.63 7.11
C VAL A 187 -3.66 8.48 7.97
N TRP A 188 -3.49 8.40 9.29
CA TRP A 188 -4.32 9.15 10.23
C TRP A 188 -4.15 10.68 10.12
N LYS A 189 -2.90 11.16 9.95
CA LYS A 189 -2.62 12.59 9.79
C LYS A 189 -3.03 13.09 8.40
N ALA A 190 -2.76 12.32 7.34
CA ALA A 190 -3.14 12.65 5.98
C ALA A 190 -4.66 12.83 5.87
N ALA A 191 -5.46 11.91 6.45
CA ALA A 191 -6.92 12.04 6.48
C ALA A 191 -7.40 13.33 7.18
N ARG A 192 -6.70 13.79 8.23
CA ARG A 192 -7.02 15.05 8.90
C ARG A 192 -6.66 16.27 8.07
N LEU A 193 -5.50 16.24 7.41
CA LEU A 193 -5.10 17.32 6.50
C LEU A 193 -6.06 17.41 5.31
N GLN A 194 -6.47 16.27 4.75
CA GLN A 194 -7.47 16.19 3.69
C GLN A 194 -8.80 16.83 4.13
N GLN A 195 -9.34 16.41 5.28
CA GLN A 195 -10.59 16.95 5.83
C GLN A 195 -10.52 18.45 6.13
N ALA A 196 -9.34 18.96 6.44
CA ALA A 196 -9.11 20.38 6.70
C ALA A 196 -8.80 21.19 5.42
N GLY A 197 -8.65 20.54 4.26
CA GLY A 197 -8.21 21.19 3.02
C GLY A 197 -6.76 21.72 3.08
N ARG A 198 -5.87 21.05 3.85
CA ARG A 198 -4.50 21.51 4.17
C ARG A 198 -3.39 20.66 3.55
N ILE A 199 -3.71 19.83 2.56
CA ILE A 199 -2.70 19.01 1.86
C ILE A 199 -1.96 19.84 0.82
N LEU A 200 -2.67 20.62 0.00
CA LEU A 200 -2.10 21.43 -1.08
C LEU A 200 -1.91 22.89 -0.66
N ARG A 201 -0.92 23.55 -1.25
CA ARG A 201 -0.63 24.99 -1.07
C ARG A 201 -1.66 25.89 -1.75
#